data_AF-A0A1U7EWX6-F1
#
_entry.id   AF-A0A1U7EWX6-F1
#
_cell.length_a   1.000
_cell.length_b   1.000
_cell.length_c   1.000
_cell.angle_alpha   90.00
_cell.angle_beta   90.00
_cell.angle_gamma   90.00
#
_symmetry.space_group_name_H-M   'P 1'
#
loop_
_entity.id
_entity.type
_entity.pdbx_description
1 polymer ?
#
loop_
_entity_poly.entity_id
_entity_poly.type
_entity_poly.pdbx_seq_one_letter_code
_entity_poly.pdbx_strand_id
1 'polypeptide(L)'
;MDPARVVTYGFVYAAAVFFLQWVLHPDPTAFEQGGLFSLLSALIFGFLGLYRRFGPETAERKPESYGLFVYGFVVLLVLLSGLTAASLVVQ
;
A
#
# COMPACT_ATOMS: atom_id res chain seq x y z
N MET A 1 16.19 -11.31 -4.39
CA MET A 1 15.36 -10.76 -3.30
C MET A 1 14.15 -11.66 -3.16
N ASP A 2 13.77 -12.05 -1.95
CA ASP A 2 12.63 -12.96 -1.74
C ASP A 2 11.31 -12.29 -2.17
N PRO A 3 10.51 -12.88 -3.08
CA PRO A 3 9.24 -12.33 -3.51
C PRO A 3 8.28 -12.04 -2.35
N ALA A 4 8.31 -12.83 -1.28
CA ALA A 4 7.52 -12.63 -0.08
C ALA A 4 7.83 -11.28 0.58
N ARG A 5 9.12 -10.96 0.66
CA ARG A 5 9.61 -9.74 1.29
C ARG A 5 9.29 -8.51 0.44
N VAL A 6 9.35 -8.63 -0.89
CA VAL A 6 8.96 -7.54 -1.81
C VAL A 6 7.50 -7.15 -1.57
N VAL A 7 6.59 -8.12 -1.52
CA VAL A 7 5.18 -7.87 -1.25
C VAL A 7 4.98 -7.25 0.14
N THR A 8 5.64 -7.80 1.16
CA THR A 8 5.53 -7.29 2.53
C THR A 8 5.99 -5.84 2.62
N TYR A 9 7.12 -5.47 2.00
CA TYR A 9 7.55 -4.09 1.94
C TYR A 9 6.63 -3.22 1.08
N GLY A 10 6.04 -3.77 0.03
CA GLY A 10 5.07 -3.06 -0.79
C GLY A 10 3.77 -2.72 -0.03
N PHE A 11 3.31 -3.58 0.88
CA PHE A 11 2.20 -3.25 1.77
C PHE A 11 2.54 -2.10 2.73
N VAL A 12 3.74 -2.11 3.30
CA VAL A 12 4.22 -1.02 4.16
C VAL A 12 4.37 0.28 3.35
N TYR A 13 4.86 0.19 2.11
CA TYR A 13 4.95 1.32 1.19
C TYR A 13 3.57 1.91 0.88
N ALA A 14 2.60 1.08 0.49
CA ALA A 14 1.23 1.53 0.24
C ALA A 14 0.62 2.23 1.48
N ALA A 15 0.86 1.67 2.66
CA ALA A 15 0.42 2.27 3.92
C ALA A 15 0.98 3.68 4.12
N ALA A 16 2.29 3.86 3.85
CA ALA A 16 2.95 5.14 3.95
C ALA A 16 2.40 6.16 2.92
N VAL A 17 2.14 5.71 1.69
CA VAL A 17 1.57 6.58 0.63
C VAL A 17 0.18 7.06 1.01
N PHE A 18 -0.70 6.17 1.45
CA PHE A 18 -2.05 6.55 1.88
C PHE A 18 -2.05 7.43 3.14
N PHE A 19 -1.12 7.17 4.08
CA PHE A 19 -0.96 8.03 5.25
C PHE A 19 -0.48 9.43 4.85
N LEU A 20 0.46 9.52 3.91
CA LEU A 20 0.93 10.79 3.38
C LEU A 20 -0.20 11.58 2.70
N GLN A 21 -1.04 10.91 1.91
CA GLN A 21 -2.23 11.55 1.34
C GLN A 21 -3.16 12.10 2.42
N TRP A 22 -3.43 11.33 3.47
CA TRP A 22 -4.25 11.82 4.57
C TRP A 22 -3.64 13.04 5.28
N VAL A 23 -2.33 13.05 5.52
CA VAL A 23 -1.63 14.17 6.18
C VAL A 23 -1.57 15.42 5.30
N LEU A 24 -1.35 15.27 3.98
CA LEU A 24 -1.18 16.39 3.04
C LEU A 24 -2.51 16.99 2.55
N HIS A 25 -3.63 16.33 2.82
CA HIS A 25 -4.97 16.86 2.56
C HIS A 25 -5.78 17.06 3.86
N PRO A 26 -5.31 17.90 4.80
CA PRO A 26 -5.99 18.16 6.07
C PRO A 26 -7.08 19.22 5.89
N ASP A 27 -8.00 19.02 4.94
CA ASP A 27 -9.18 19.88 4.87
C ASP A 27 -10.09 19.53 6.06
N PRO A 28 -10.61 20.49 6.85
CA PRO A 28 -11.48 20.19 8.00
C PRO A 28 -12.83 19.55 7.58
N THR A 29 -13.19 19.64 6.29
CA THR A 29 -14.31 18.90 5.66
C THR A 29 -13.86 17.58 5.04
N ALA A 30 -12.55 17.28 4.94
CA ALA A 30 -12.00 16.05 4.35
C ALA A 30 -12.24 14.77 5.19
N PHE A 31 -13.03 14.86 6.25
CA PHE A 31 -13.79 13.71 6.75
C PHE A 31 -14.89 13.25 5.76
N GLU A 32 -15.08 13.94 4.63
CA GLU A 32 -15.67 13.37 3.43
C GLU A 32 -14.89 12.14 2.94
N GLN A 33 -15.59 11.28 2.19
CA GLN A 33 -15.22 9.89 1.88
C GLN A 33 -13.74 9.67 1.50
N GLY A 34 -13.07 10.62 0.85
CA GLY A 34 -11.68 10.50 0.41
C GLY A 34 -10.63 10.48 1.53
N GLY A 35 -10.75 11.32 2.56
CA GLY A 35 -9.77 11.36 3.65
C GLY A 35 -9.90 10.15 4.57
N LEU A 36 -11.13 9.75 4.88
CA LEU A 36 -11.41 8.54 5.67
C LEU A 36 -10.95 7.28 4.92
N PHE A 37 -11.19 7.21 3.61
CA PHE A 37 -10.73 6.10 2.78
C PHE A 37 -9.20 5.98 2.76
N SER A 38 -8.49 7.11 2.68
CA SER A 38 -7.03 7.12 2.69
C SER A 38 -6.49 6.64 4.04
N LEU A 39 -7.04 7.12 5.16
CA LEU A 39 -6.62 6.67 6.49
C LEU A 39 -6.92 5.19 6.73
N LEU A 40 -8.12 4.71 6.37
CA LEU A 40 -8.48 3.29 6.50
C LEU A 40 -7.58 2.41 5.63
N SER A 41 -7.31 2.82 4.39
CA SER A 41 -6.38 2.12 3.51
C SER A 41 -4.97 2.06 4.11
N ALA A 42 -4.49 3.16 4.69
CA ALA A 42 -3.19 3.20 5.38
C ALA A 42 -3.12 2.18 6.52
N LEU A 43 -4.15 2.13 7.37
CA LEU A 43 -4.23 1.20 8.50
C LEU A 43 -4.30 -0.26 8.04
N ILE A 44 -5.14 -0.56 7.04
CA ILE A 44 -5.30 -1.92 6.51
C ILE A 44 -4.00 -2.42 5.89
N PHE A 45 -3.39 -1.65 4.98
CA PHE A 45 -2.15 -2.05 4.34
C PHE A 45 -0.97 -2.09 5.31
N GLY A 46 -0.93 -1.18 6.29
CA GLY A 46 0.08 -1.18 7.35
C GLY A 46 -0.02 -2.43 8.23
N PHE A 47 -1.24 -2.77 8.66
CA PHE A 47 -1.52 -4.00 9.40
C PHE A 47 -1.16 -5.25 8.59
N LEU A 48 -1.58 -5.34 7.32
CA LEU A 48 -1.24 -6.45 6.43
C LEU A 48 0.27 -6.60 6.23
N GLY A 49 1.00 -5.50 6.04
CA GLY A 49 2.46 -5.51 5.94
C GLY A 49 3.13 -6.01 7.21
N LEU A 50 2.71 -5.51 8.38
CA LEU A 50 3.23 -5.96 9.69
C LEU A 50 2.86 -7.42 9.98
N TYR A 51 1.61 -7.80 9.76
CA TYR A 51 1.13 -9.17 9.94
C TYR A 51 1.90 -10.16 9.06
N ARG A 52 2.17 -9.81 7.80
CA ARG A 52 2.98 -10.65 6.91
C ARG A 52 4.45 -10.68 7.28
N ARG A 53 4.97 -9.63 7.92
CA ARG A 53 6.36 -9.60 8.42
C ARG A 53 6.55 -10.48 9.65
N PHE A 54 5.55 -10.56 10.52
CA PHE A 54 5.61 -11.33 11.79
C PHE A 54 4.93 -12.70 11.71
N GLY A 55 4.12 -12.94 10.68
CA GLY A 55 3.48 -14.23 10.40
C GLY A 55 4.37 -15.16 9.56
N PRO A 56 4.14 -16.48 9.62
CA PRO A 56 4.91 -17.45 8.84
C PRO A 56 4.74 -17.20 7.33
N GLU A 57 5.86 -17.14 6.60
CA GLU A 57 5.94 -16.74 5.20
C GLU A 57 5.04 -17.65 4.32
N THR A 58 3.89 -17.13 3.92
CA THR A 58 2.95 -17.83 3.00
C THR A 58 3.55 -18.13 1.62
N ALA A 59 4.69 -17.51 1.28
CA ALA A 59 5.42 -17.75 0.05
C ALA A 59 6.05 -19.15 -0.02
N GLU A 60 6.43 -19.74 1.11
CA GLU A 60 7.00 -21.09 1.16
C GLU A 60 6.01 -22.17 0.69
N ARG A 61 4.70 -21.88 0.72
CA ARG A 61 3.67 -22.87 0.39
C ARG A 61 3.31 -22.96 -1.10
N LYS A 62 3.51 -21.91 -1.91
CA LYS A 62 3.17 -21.87 -3.35
C LYS A 62 4.04 -20.88 -4.16
N PRO A 63 5.27 -21.27 -4.55
CA PRO A 63 6.21 -20.36 -5.21
C PRO A 63 5.81 -19.96 -6.65
N GLU A 64 5.18 -20.86 -7.42
CA GLU A 64 4.87 -20.65 -8.85
C GLU A 64 3.82 -19.55 -9.08
N SER A 65 2.76 -19.52 -8.26
CA SER A 65 1.71 -18.50 -8.34
C SER A 65 2.13 -17.15 -7.73
N TYR A 66 3.23 -17.14 -6.97
CA TYR A 66 3.65 -15.96 -6.21
C TYR A 66 4.29 -14.90 -7.11
N GLY A 67 4.99 -15.30 -8.18
CA GLY A 67 5.63 -14.38 -9.11
C GLY A 67 4.63 -13.44 -9.78
N LEU A 68 3.56 -13.97 -10.38
CA LEU A 68 2.52 -13.17 -11.04
C LEU A 68 1.85 -12.19 -10.06
N PHE A 69 1.61 -12.65 -8.83
CA PHE A 69 1.06 -11.82 -7.76
C PHE A 69 2.00 -10.65 -7.40
N VAL A 70 3.31 -10.91 -7.27
CA VAL A 70 4.30 -9.86 -6.98
C VAL A 70 4.36 -8.83 -8.10
N TYR A 71 4.41 -9.26 -9.37
CA TYR A 71 4.43 -8.34 -10.51
C TYR A 71 3.17 -7.48 -10.57
N GLY A 72 1.98 -8.09 -10.42
CA GLY A 72 0.72 -7.35 -10.39
C GLY A 72 0.65 -6.36 -9.22
N PHE A 73 1.17 -6.74 -8.06
CA PHE A 73 1.23 -5.87 -6.89
C PHE A 73 2.17 -4.69 -7.11
N VAL A 74 3.35 -4.91 -7.69
CA VAL A 74 4.29 -3.82 -8.02
C VAL A 74 3.67 -2.83 -9.02
N VAL A 75 2.99 -3.31 -10.06
CA VAL A 75 2.27 -2.44 -11.00
C VAL A 75 1.22 -1.59 -10.29
N LEU A 76 0.47 -2.19 -9.36
CA LEU A 76 -0.52 -1.47 -8.56
C LEU A 76 0.13 -0.39 -7.68
N LEU A 77 1.30 -0.67 -7.08
CA LEU A 77 2.05 0.33 -6.32
C LEU A 77 2.51 1.49 -7.21
N VAL A 78 3.00 1.21 -8.41
CA VAL A 78 3.41 2.26 -9.36
C VAL A 78 2.22 3.15 -9.75
N LEU A 79 1.05 2.55 -10.01
CA LEU A 79 -0.17 3.31 -10.29
C LEU A 79 -0.59 4.17 -9.09
N LEU A 80 -0.54 3.61 -7.88
CA LEU A 80 -0.81 4.35 -6.65
C LEU A 80 0.14 5.54 -6.52
N SER A 81 1.45 5.34 -6.69
CA SER A 81 2.44 6.42 -6.65
C SER A 81 2.16 7.49 -7.70
N GLY A 82 1.79 7.09 -8.93
CA GLY A 82 1.46 8.00 -10.01
C GLY A 82 0.23 8.85 -9.71
N LEU A 83 -0.82 8.23 -9.15
CA LEU A 83 -2.04 8.94 -8.73
C LEU A 83 -1.75 9.91 -7.59
N THR A 84 -0.96 9.51 -6.59
CA THR A 84 -0.54 10.39 -5.51
C THR A 84 0.32 11.55 -6.01
N ALA A 85 1.26 11.31 -6.92
CA ALA A 85 2.05 12.37 -7.51
C ALA A 85 1.18 13.35 -8.31
N ALA A 86 0.25 12.84 -9.11
CA ALA A 86 -0.70 13.67 -9.86
C ALA A 86 -1.59 14.51 -8.93
N SER A 87 -2.06 13.93 -7.82
CA SER A 87 -2.88 14.68 -6.85
C SER A 87 -2.12 15.83 -6.19
N LEU A 88 -0.79 15.70 -6.01
CA LEU A 88 0.05 16.77 -5.47
C LEU A 88 0.37 17.88 -6.47
N VAL A 89 0.37 17.58 -7.77
CA VAL A 89 0.66 18.57 -8.84
C VAL A 89 -0.57 19.40 -9.20
N VAL A 90 -1.77 18.84 -9.04
CA VAL A 90 -3.05 19.49 -9.40
C VAL A 90 -3.54 20.43 -8.29
N GLN A 91 -2.92 20.43 -7.11
CA GLN A 91 -3.16 21.37 -6.02
C GLN A 91 -2.61 22.77 -6.31
#